data_AF-A2E750-F1
#
_entry.id   AF-A2E750-F1
#
_cell.length_a   1.000
_cell.length_b   1.000
_cell.length_c   1.000
_cell.angle_alpha   90.00
_cell.angle_beta   90.00
_cell.angle_gamma   90.00
#
_symmetry.space_group_name_H-M   'P 1'
#
loop_
_entity.id
_entity.type
_entity.pdbx_description
1 polymer ?
#
loop_
_entity_poly.entity_id
_entity_poly.type
_entity_poly.pdbx_seq_one_letter_code
_entity_poly.pdbx_strand_id
1 'polypeptide(L)'
;MLAERLALSYSHAMNLLMNQNCITAYDPLVGALSPNDQAEYIRLAHFIATSEERNKRNLGMQTFIKHLSMIHDFIHKGDSKDNLRGLVCGIQFGHESLLINTSRLKKLMCRSKSCMNGCFQKMGYMPSRPSQELASLLCKITPGIRSEAMNPRNWCVRRASVKSQLFIQNVQMEIAAKVTTPMTDAPSASEDETSTIPSILNISLLLNH
;
A
#
# COMPACT_ATOMS: atom_id res chain seq x y z
N MET A 1 -16.41 30.89 -22.93
CA MET A 1 -15.56 30.15 -23.91
C MET A 1 -14.48 29.25 -23.30
N LEU A 2 -13.38 29.77 -22.71
CA LEU A 2 -12.32 28.88 -22.14
C LEU A 2 -12.79 28.08 -20.92
N ALA A 3 -13.52 28.71 -20.00
CA ALA A 3 -14.06 28.05 -18.80
C ALA A 3 -15.12 26.98 -19.12
N GLU A 4 -16.00 27.22 -20.10
CA GLU A 4 -17.00 26.23 -20.55
C GLU A 4 -16.37 25.03 -21.23
N ARG A 5 -15.31 25.23 -22.04
CA ARG A 5 -14.57 24.12 -22.66
C ARG A 5 -13.86 23.26 -21.61
N LEU A 6 -13.33 23.86 -20.55
CA LEU A 6 -12.76 23.14 -19.41
C LEU A 6 -13.84 22.38 -18.63
N ALA A 7 -15.01 22.97 -18.40
CA ALA A 7 -16.13 22.33 -17.71
C ALA A 7 -16.73 21.14 -18.49
N LEU A 8 -16.85 21.26 -19.82
CA LEU A 8 -17.30 20.19 -20.71
C LEU A 8 -16.27 19.05 -20.79
N SER A 9 -14.99 19.36 -20.89
CA SER A 9 -13.90 18.37 -20.83
C SER A 9 -13.89 17.62 -19.51
N TYR A 10 -14.07 18.35 -18.39
CA TYR A 10 -14.18 17.78 -17.05
C TYR A 10 -15.40 16.87 -16.91
N SER A 11 -16.58 17.31 -17.36
CA SER A 11 -17.82 16.52 -17.36
C SER A 11 -17.67 15.24 -18.18
N HIS A 12 -17.07 15.32 -19.37
CA HIS A 12 -16.83 14.14 -20.21
C HIS A 12 -15.81 13.17 -19.58
N ALA A 13 -14.71 13.69 -19.03
CA ALA A 13 -13.72 12.89 -18.31
C ALA A 13 -14.32 12.20 -17.08
N MET A 14 -15.15 12.91 -16.31
CA MET A 14 -15.90 12.35 -15.19
C MET A 14 -16.84 11.24 -15.65
N ASN A 15 -17.61 11.45 -16.72
CA ASN A 15 -18.49 10.41 -17.26
C ASN A 15 -17.71 9.17 -17.72
N LEU A 16 -16.54 9.33 -18.36
CA LEU A 16 -15.69 8.19 -18.74
C LEU A 16 -15.14 7.44 -17.52
N LEU A 17 -14.69 8.17 -16.49
CA LEU A 17 -14.15 7.61 -15.25
C LEU A 17 -15.22 6.91 -14.40
N MET A 18 -16.47 7.41 -14.43
CA MET A 18 -17.63 6.80 -13.80
C MET A 18 -18.04 5.52 -14.54
N ASN A 19 -18.05 5.54 -15.87
CA ASN A 19 -18.45 4.41 -16.70
C ASN A 19 -17.39 3.28 -16.69
N GLN A 20 -16.12 3.63 -16.45
CA GLN A 20 -15.04 2.66 -16.20
C GLN A 20 -14.94 2.20 -14.73
N ASN A 21 -15.88 2.62 -13.85
CA ASN A 21 -15.87 2.33 -12.40
C ASN A 21 -14.56 2.75 -11.66
N CYS A 22 -13.73 3.61 -12.25
CA CYS A 22 -12.42 3.95 -11.70
C CYS A 22 -12.50 5.08 -10.64
N ILE A 23 -13.57 5.90 -10.61
CA ILE A 23 -13.83 6.91 -9.55
C ILE A 23 -15.34 6.95 -9.22
N THR A 24 -15.70 6.93 -7.94
CA THR A 24 -17.10 7.06 -7.50
C THR A 24 -17.53 8.52 -7.47
N ALA A 25 -18.76 8.82 -7.89
CA ALA A 25 -19.32 10.18 -7.99
C ALA A 25 -19.25 11.02 -6.71
N TYR A 26 -19.15 10.37 -5.56
CA TYR A 26 -19.04 11.03 -4.27
C TYR A 26 -18.06 10.26 -3.39
N ASP A 27 -16.78 10.56 -3.53
CA ASP A 27 -15.75 10.06 -2.62
C ASP A 27 -15.38 11.16 -1.62
N PRO A 28 -15.75 11.02 -0.33
CA PRO A 28 -15.46 12.03 0.69
C PRO A 28 -13.97 12.38 0.81
N LEU A 29 -13.07 11.43 0.51
CA LEU A 29 -11.63 11.70 0.55
C LEU A 29 -11.18 12.58 -0.61
N VAL A 30 -11.77 12.41 -1.79
CA VAL A 30 -11.49 13.27 -2.95
C VAL A 30 -12.04 14.67 -2.68
N GLY A 31 -13.25 14.77 -2.11
CA GLY A 31 -13.85 16.07 -1.75
C GLY A 31 -13.06 16.86 -0.70
N ALA A 32 -12.24 16.18 0.12
CA ALA A 32 -11.39 16.82 1.10
C ALA A 32 -10.08 17.39 0.53
N LEU A 33 -9.72 17.06 -0.72
CA LEU A 33 -8.55 17.63 -1.39
C LEU A 33 -8.80 19.11 -1.73
N SER A 34 -7.71 19.87 -1.92
CA SER A 34 -7.82 21.22 -2.48
C SER A 34 -8.36 21.18 -3.92
N PRO A 35 -9.01 22.24 -4.44
CA PRO A 35 -9.51 22.24 -5.81
C PRO A 35 -8.44 21.92 -6.87
N ASN A 36 -7.21 22.38 -6.63
CA ASN A 36 -6.07 22.09 -7.51
C ASN A 36 -5.70 20.60 -7.47
N ASP A 37 -5.60 20.01 -6.28
CA ASP A 37 -5.29 18.58 -6.11
C ASP A 37 -6.43 17.69 -6.63
N GLN A 38 -7.70 18.11 -6.49
CA GLN A 38 -8.85 17.41 -7.09
C GLN A 38 -8.72 17.37 -8.61
N ALA A 39 -8.46 18.53 -9.24
CA ALA A 39 -8.31 18.61 -10.68
C ALA A 39 -7.11 17.78 -11.18
N GLU A 40 -6.00 17.78 -10.44
CA GLU A 40 -4.81 16.99 -10.76
C GLU A 40 -5.03 15.49 -10.59
N TYR A 41 -5.65 15.06 -9.49
CA TYR A 41 -6.04 13.68 -9.25
C TYR A 41 -6.91 13.14 -10.39
N ILE A 42 -7.88 13.95 -10.83
CA ILE A 42 -8.78 13.63 -11.94
C ILE A 42 -8.02 13.47 -13.25
N ARG A 43 -7.10 14.38 -13.56
CA ARG A 43 -6.24 14.28 -14.76
C ARG A 43 -5.37 13.03 -14.71
N LEU A 44 -4.78 12.73 -13.56
CA LEU A 44 -3.96 11.53 -13.35
C LEU A 44 -4.79 10.25 -13.57
N ALA A 45 -5.96 10.17 -12.93
CA ALA A 45 -6.85 9.03 -13.06
C ALA A 45 -7.33 8.85 -14.51
N HIS A 46 -7.69 9.94 -15.19
CA HIS A 46 -8.07 9.91 -16.60
C HIS A 46 -6.93 9.40 -17.48
N PHE A 47 -5.72 9.94 -17.31
CA PHE A 47 -4.55 9.50 -18.08
C PHE A 47 -4.28 8.00 -17.91
N ILE A 48 -4.29 7.51 -16.66
CA ILE A 48 -4.11 6.09 -16.37
C ILE A 48 -5.25 5.26 -16.98
N ALA A 49 -6.48 5.75 -16.93
CA ALA A 49 -7.68 5.10 -17.46
C ALA A 49 -7.73 5.05 -18.99
N THR A 50 -7.07 5.96 -19.71
CA THR A 50 -7.04 6.00 -21.18
C THR A 50 -5.72 5.52 -21.78
N SER A 51 -4.72 5.19 -20.96
CA SER A 51 -3.43 4.68 -21.42
C SER A 51 -3.57 3.36 -22.20
N GLU A 52 -3.24 3.38 -23.49
CA GLU A 52 -3.25 2.22 -24.40
C GLU A 52 -2.15 1.20 -24.05
N GLU A 53 -1.09 1.64 -23.37
CA GLU A 53 0.05 0.84 -22.94
C GLU A 53 -0.33 -0.23 -21.90
N ARG A 54 -1.55 -0.19 -21.35
CA ARG A 54 -2.05 -1.18 -20.38
C ARG A 54 -2.33 -2.55 -20.98
N ASN A 55 -2.72 -2.59 -22.25
CA ASN A 55 -3.21 -3.82 -22.91
C ASN A 55 -2.15 -4.47 -23.81
N LYS A 56 -0.99 -3.84 -23.98
CA LYS A 56 0.10 -4.41 -24.77
C LYS A 56 0.74 -5.57 -24.01
N ARG A 57 0.68 -6.77 -24.61
CA ARG A 57 1.42 -7.95 -24.12
C ARG A 57 2.89 -7.55 -23.92
N ASN A 58 3.46 -7.94 -22.79
CA ASN A 58 4.86 -7.71 -22.37
C ASN A 58 5.23 -6.34 -21.77
N LEU A 59 4.39 -5.30 -21.86
CA LEU A 59 4.65 -4.00 -21.22
C LEU A 59 4.06 -3.86 -19.80
N GLY A 60 3.34 -4.88 -19.33
CA GLY A 60 2.54 -4.81 -18.10
C GLY A 60 3.30 -4.30 -16.87
N MET A 61 4.57 -4.68 -16.70
CA MET A 61 5.42 -4.22 -15.59
C MET A 61 5.93 -2.80 -15.78
N GLN A 62 6.44 -2.45 -16.97
CA GLN A 62 6.94 -1.09 -17.24
C GLN A 62 5.81 -0.06 -17.12
N THR A 63 4.64 -0.36 -17.69
CA THR A 63 3.45 0.48 -17.55
C THR A 63 2.99 0.57 -16.08
N PHE A 64 3.15 -0.50 -15.29
CA PHE A 64 2.84 -0.47 -13.86
C PHE A 64 3.77 0.48 -13.10
N ILE A 65 5.08 0.37 -13.32
CA ILE A 65 6.10 1.22 -12.71
C ILE A 65 5.87 2.69 -13.11
N LYS A 66 5.62 2.97 -14.39
CA LYS A 66 5.29 4.31 -14.90
C LYS A 66 4.09 4.90 -14.18
N HIS A 67 2.98 4.18 -14.11
CA HIS A 67 1.78 4.68 -13.42
C HIS A 67 2.00 4.85 -11.91
N LEU A 68 2.74 3.95 -11.28
CA LEU A 68 3.09 4.06 -9.86
C LEU A 68 3.97 5.28 -9.59
N SER A 69 4.90 5.59 -10.50
CA SER A 69 5.74 6.79 -10.44
C SER A 69 4.91 8.07 -10.52
N MET A 70 3.97 8.13 -11.48
CA MET A 70 3.07 9.28 -11.59
C MET A 70 2.19 9.47 -10.35
N ILE A 71 1.73 8.37 -9.75
CA ILE A 71 0.99 8.41 -8.47
C ILE A 71 1.89 8.94 -7.35
N HIS A 72 3.14 8.47 -7.29
CA HIS A 72 4.12 8.95 -6.33
C HIS A 72 4.35 10.46 -6.46
N ASP A 73 4.59 10.96 -7.67
CA ASP A 73 4.86 12.38 -7.91
C ASP A 73 3.66 13.28 -7.56
N PHE A 74 2.43 12.79 -7.78
CA PHE A 74 1.23 13.47 -7.32
C PHE A 74 1.16 13.53 -5.78
N ILE A 75 1.54 12.44 -5.10
CA ILE A 75 1.46 12.34 -3.65
C ILE A 75 2.54 13.17 -2.97
N HIS A 76 3.79 13.06 -3.42
CA HIS A 76 4.97 13.57 -2.75
C HIS A 76 5.31 14.99 -3.23
N LYS A 77 4.60 15.98 -2.70
CA LYS A 77 4.88 17.40 -2.98
C LYS A 77 5.65 18.09 -1.85
N GLY A 78 5.91 17.38 -0.75
CA GLY A 78 6.64 17.90 0.41
C GLY A 78 5.79 18.80 1.29
N ASP A 79 4.47 18.65 1.26
CA ASP A 79 3.54 19.44 2.07
C ASP A 79 2.70 18.57 3.01
N SER A 80 1.93 19.22 3.90
CA SER A 80 1.09 18.52 4.88
C SER A 80 -0.08 17.73 4.26
N LYS A 81 -0.34 17.88 2.95
CA LYS A 81 -1.43 17.22 2.23
C LYS A 81 -0.98 15.93 1.55
N ASP A 82 0.32 15.62 1.53
CA ASP A 82 0.87 14.38 0.94
C ASP A 82 0.14 13.14 1.49
N ASN A 83 -0.12 13.09 2.80
CA ASN A 83 -0.86 11.98 3.42
C ASN A 83 -2.29 11.86 2.89
N LEU A 84 -3.00 12.97 2.70
CA LEU A 84 -4.36 12.95 2.16
C LEU A 84 -4.37 12.50 0.70
N ARG A 85 -3.41 12.95 -0.11
CA ARG A 85 -3.23 12.48 -1.50
C ARG A 85 -2.99 10.97 -1.53
N GLY A 86 -2.15 10.46 -0.64
CA GLY A 86 -1.90 9.01 -0.51
C GLY A 86 -3.16 8.22 -0.17
N LEU A 87 -3.95 8.71 0.80
CA LEU A 87 -5.25 8.10 1.15
C LEU A 87 -6.21 8.05 -0.04
N VAL A 88 -6.30 9.15 -0.80
CA VAL A 88 -7.15 9.24 -1.99
C VAL A 88 -6.70 8.23 -3.05
N CYS A 89 -5.41 8.14 -3.33
CA CYS A 89 -4.85 7.18 -4.27
C CYS A 89 -4.96 5.72 -3.80
N GLY A 90 -5.13 5.49 -2.50
CA GLY A 90 -5.12 4.16 -1.90
C GLY A 90 -3.71 3.59 -1.75
N ILE A 91 -2.70 4.45 -1.68
CA ILE A 91 -1.31 4.06 -1.41
C ILE A 91 -0.58 5.15 -0.64
N GLN A 92 0.12 4.78 0.43
CA GLN A 92 1.08 5.63 1.12
C GLN A 92 2.47 5.04 0.98
N PHE A 93 3.43 5.88 0.61
CA PHE A 93 4.84 5.53 0.55
C PHE A 93 5.47 5.79 1.92
N GLY A 94 6.15 4.78 2.47
CA GLY A 94 6.86 4.82 3.75
C GLY A 94 8.32 4.41 3.57
N HIS A 95 9.10 4.49 4.63
CA HIS A 95 10.46 3.97 4.63
C HIS A 95 10.40 2.45 4.46
N GLU A 96 11.00 1.95 3.38
CA GLU A 96 11.05 0.52 3.03
C GLU A 96 9.70 -0.20 3.05
N SER A 97 8.60 0.55 2.94
CA SER A 97 7.26 -0.01 3.09
C SER A 97 6.23 0.78 2.31
N LEU A 98 5.17 0.08 1.91
CA LEU A 98 4.00 0.62 1.25
C LEU A 98 2.78 0.24 2.06
N LEU A 99 1.90 1.21 2.30
CA LEU A 99 0.58 0.97 2.83
C LEU A 99 -0.41 1.04 1.67
N ILE A 100 -1.15 -0.03 1.38
CA ILE A 100 -1.95 -0.15 0.17
C ILE A 100 -3.39 -0.49 0.52
N ASN A 101 -4.32 0.38 0.10
CA ASN A 101 -5.73 0.07 0.01
C ASN A 101 -5.99 -0.55 -1.36
N THR A 102 -5.98 -1.88 -1.42
CA THR A 102 -6.11 -2.62 -2.69
C THR A 102 -7.41 -2.28 -3.41
N SER A 103 -8.50 -2.01 -2.68
CA SER A 103 -9.80 -1.69 -3.27
C SER A 103 -9.83 -0.31 -3.94
N ARG A 104 -9.07 0.66 -3.43
CA ARG A 104 -8.92 2.00 -4.04
C ARG A 104 -7.87 2.00 -5.14
N LEU A 105 -6.67 1.49 -4.86
CA LEU A 105 -5.57 1.51 -5.81
C LEU A 105 -5.90 0.75 -7.10
N LYS A 106 -6.62 -0.39 -7.00
CA LYS A 106 -7.05 -1.15 -8.18
C LYS A 106 -7.95 -0.35 -9.12
N LYS A 107 -8.79 0.53 -8.56
CA LYS A 107 -9.70 1.40 -9.31
C LYS A 107 -8.90 2.50 -9.99
N LEU A 108 -8.02 3.19 -9.26
CA LEU A 108 -7.16 4.22 -9.85
C LEU A 108 -6.25 3.67 -10.95
N MET A 109 -5.61 2.52 -10.71
CA MET A 109 -4.72 1.89 -11.68
C MET A 109 -5.47 1.15 -12.79
N CYS A 110 -6.81 1.01 -12.66
CA CYS A 110 -7.70 0.17 -13.47
C CYS A 110 -7.07 -1.22 -13.78
N ARG A 111 -6.60 -1.91 -12.73
CA ARG A 111 -5.92 -3.24 -12.78
C ARG A 111 -6.50 -4.19 -11.75
N SER A 112 -6.46 -5.50 -12.00
CA SER A 112 -6.98 -6.49 -11.05
C SER A 112 -6.08 -6.66 -9.81
N LYS A 113 -6.65 -7.17 -8.70
CA LYS A 113 -5.91 -7.47 -7.47
C LYS A 113 -4.74 -8.43 -7.70
N SER A 114 -4.94 -9.48 -8.49
CA SER A 114 -3.88 -10.45 -8.83
C SER A 114 -2.77 -9.80 -9.65
N CYS A 115 -3.11 -8.95 -10.62
CA CYS A 115 -2.14 -8.18 -11.41
C CYS A 115 -1.28 -7.30 -10.52
N MET A 116 -1.90 -6.48 -9.66
CA MET A 116 -1.16 -5.62 -8.73
C MET A 116 -0.29 -6.42 -7.78
N ASN A 117 -0.81 -7.51 -7.20
CA ASN A 117 -0.05 -8.34 -6.28
C ASN A 117 1.20 -8.93 -6.92
N GLY A 118 1.09 -9.44 -8.15
CA GLY A 118 2.23 -9.95 -8.90
C GLY A 118 3.23 -8.86 -9.29
N CYS A 119 2.76 -7.64 -9.60
CA CYS A 119 3.65 -6.52 -9.88
C CYS A 119 4.47 -6.11 -8.65
N PHE A 120 3.81 -5.91 -7.51
CA PHE A 120 4.49 -5.58 -6.26
C PHE A 120 5.48 -6.65 -5.82
N GLN A 121 5.14 -7.94 -5.93
CA GLN A 121 6.07 -9.03 -5.61
C GLN A 121 7.31 -9.04 -6.50
N LYS A 122 7.14 -8.85 -7.81
CA LYS A 122 8.26 -8.74 -8.76
C LYS A 122 9.15 -7.51 -8.49
N MET A 123 8.58 -6.44 -7.94
CA MET A 123 9.33 -5.28 -7.44
C MET A 123 9.99 -5.51 -6.07
N GLY A 124 9.81 -6.70 -5.47
CA GLY A 124 10.39 -7.05 -4.18
C GLY A 124 9.57 -6.61 -2.96
N TYR A 125 8.31 -6.18 -3.14
CA TYR A 125 7.42 -5.80 -2.04
C TYR A 125 6.53 -6.96 -1.57
N MET A 126 6.84 -7.47 -0.39
CA MET A 126 6.17 -8.61 0.22
C MET A 126 5.11 -8.18 1.24
N PRO A 127 3.94 -8.85 1.30
CA PRO A 127 2.95 -8.59 2.33
C PRO A 127 3.53 -8.73 3.74
N SER A 128 3.13 -7.82 4.63
CA SER A 128 3.52 -7.80 6.04
C SER A 128 2.30 -7.52 6.92
N ARG A 129 2.42 -7.83 8.22
CA ARG A 129 1.36 -7.55 9.18
C ARG A 129 1.29 -6.03 9.44
N PRO A 130 0.09 -5.42 9.39
CA PRO A 130 -0.05 -4.01 9.75
C PRO A 130 0.34 -3.79 11.21
N SER A 131 0.91 -2.62 11.51
CA SER A 131 1.12 -2.20 12.89
C SER A 131 -0.23 -2.04 13.61
N GLN A 132 -0.25 -2.30 14.92
CA GLN A 132 -1.42 -2.03 15.77
C GLN A 132 -1.80 -0.53 15.73
N GLU A 133 -0.82 0.34 15.47
CA GLU A 133 -0.98 1.80 15.36
C GLU A 133 -1.55 2.28 14.02
N LEU A 134 -1.83 1.39 13.05
CA LEU A 134 -2.35 1.82 11.76
C LEU A 134 -3.70 2.56 11.89
N ALA A 135 -4.55 2.10 12.80
CA ALA A 135 -5.84 2.73 13.06
C ALA A 135 -5.67 4.16 13.63
N SER A 136 -4.77 4.33 14.60
CA SER A 136 -4.50 5.63 15.22
C SER A 136 -3.89 6.61 14.21
N LEU A 137 -3.01 6.13 13.32
CA LEU A 137 -2.43 6.92 12.24
C LEU A 137 -3.47 7.40 11.23
N LEU A 138 -4.34 6.51 10.73
CA LEU A 138 -5.39 6.87 9.77
C LEU A 138 -6.34 7.93 10.33
N CYS A 139 -6.73 7.80 11.61
CA CYS A 139 -7.57 8.79 12.28
C CYS A 139 -6.91 10.17 12.41
N LYS A 140 -5.59 10.23 12.62
CA LYS A 140 -4.84 11.50 12.73
C LYS A 140 -4.73 12.24 11.40
N ILE A 141 -4.62 11.52 10.28
CA ILE A 141 -4.42 12.12 8.95
C ILE A 141 -5.70 12.83 8.48
N THR A 142 -6.86 12.26 8.79
CA THR A 142 -8.17 12.79 8.33
C THR A 142 -9.17 12.86 9.48
N PRO A 143 -8.98 13.79 10.42
CA PRO A 143 -9.92 13.97 11.51
C PRO A 143 -11.29 14.37 10.95
N GLY A 144 -12.35 13.67 11.36
CA GLY A 144 -13.72 13.99 10.97
C GLY A 144 -14.19 13.45 9.62
N ILE A 145 -13.35 12.79 8.82
CA ILE A 145 -13.77 12.18 7.56
C ILE A 145 -14.21 10.74 7.78
N ARG A 146 -15.51 10.48 7.65
CA ARG A 146 -16.06 9.12 7.67
C ARG A 146 -16.03 8.54 6.26
N SER A 147 -15.02 7.72 5.98
CA SER A 147 -14.90 6.96 4.73
C SER A 147 -14.60 5.49 5.03
N GLU A 148 -15.17 4.56 4.26
CA GLU A 148 -14.84 3.12 4.35
C GLU A 148 -13.34 2.87 4.13
N ALA A 149 -12.70 3.77 3.37
CA ALA A 149 -11.27 3.76 3.20
C ALA A 149 -10.49 4.01 4.49
N MET A 150 -11.08 4.52 5.57
CA MET A 150 -10.42 4.71 6.86
C MET A 150 -10.41 3.44 7.72
N ASN A 151 -11.14 2.40 7.31
CA ASN A 151 -11.11 1.12 8.00
C ASN A 151 -9.74 0.45 7.80
N PRO A 152 -8.97 0.20 8.87
CA PRO A 152 -7.63 -0.40 8.78
C PRO A 152 -7.61 -1.75 8.07
N ARG A 153 -8.73 -2.51 8.11
CA ARG A 153 -8.86 -3.82 7.44
C ARG A 153 -8.79 -3.72 5.91
N ASN A 154 -9.06 -2.54 5.36
CA ASN A 154 -8.98 -2.29 3.92
C ASN A 154 -7.55 -1.99 3.45
N TRP A 155 -6.61 -1.84 4.38
CA TRP A 155 -5.21 -1.55 4.09
C TRP A 155 -4.31 -2.75 4.39
N CYS A 156 -3.37 -3.00 3.49
CA CYS A 156 -2.31 -3.97 3.70
C CYS A 156 -0.95 -3.28 3.67
N VAL A 157 -0.04 -3.76 4.51
CA VAL A 157 1.34 -3.29 4.50
C VAL A 157 2.16 -4.21 3.63
N ARG A 158 3.01 -3.65 2.78
CA ARG A 158 4.03 -4.39 2.04
C ARG A 158 5.40 -3.84 2.38
N ARG A 159 6.35 -4.71 2.73
CA ARG A 159 7.74 -4.33 2.98
C ARG A 159 8.62 -4.62 1.78
N ALA A 160 9.57 -3.73 1.56
CA ALA A 160 10.69 -3.96 0.68
C ALA A 160 11.48 -5.18 1.20
N SER A 161 11.73 -6.13 0.31
CA SER A 161 12.74 -7.17 0.53
C SER A 161 14.13 -6.59 0.25
N VAL A 162 15.17 -7.28 0.71
CA VAL A 162 16.59 -7.01 0.37
C VAL A 162 16.81 -6.96 -1.16
N LYS A 163 15.97 -7.65 -1.93
CA LYS A 163 16.01 -7.66 -3.42
C LYS A 163 15.17 -6.56 -4.07
N SER A 164 14.55 -5.67 -3.29
CA SER A 164 13.71 -4.62 -3.86
C SER A 164 14.59 -3.65 -4.65
N GLN A 165 14.15 -3.36 -5.88
CA GLN A 165 14.65 -2.18 -6.57
C GLN A 165 13.96 -1.00 -5.89
N LEU A 166 14.63 -0.44 -4.88
CA LEU A 166 14.13 0.66 -4.06
C LEU A 166 13.72 1.81 -4.98
N PHE A 167 12.43 1.92 -5.25
CA PHE A 167 11.95 2.96 -6.16
C PHE A 167 11.78 4.29 -5.43
N ILE A 168 11.70 4.29 -4.10
CA ILE A 168 11.25 5.45 -3.32
C ILE A 168 11.94 5.45 -1.96
N GLN A 169 13.02 6.22 -1.83
CA GLN A 169 13.49 6.70 -0.54
C GLN A 169 12.77 8.02 -0.25
N ASN A 170 12.25 8.15 0.98
CA ASN A 170 11.81 9.37 1.68
C ASN A 170 10.32 9.42 2.07
N VAL A 171 9.97 8.70 3.14
CA VAL A 171 9.09 9.20 4.22
C VAL A 171 9.51 8.53 5.53
N GLN A 172 9.72 9.30 6.60
CA GLN A 172 9.90 8.77 7.96
C GLN A 172 8.56 8.28 8.56
N MET A 173 7.97 7.23 7.99
CA MET A 173 6.84 6.55 8.62
C MET A 173 7.13 5.06 8.71
N GLU A 174 7.21 4.57 9.95
CA GLU A 174 7.31 3.14 10.25
C GLU A 174 5.89 2.55 10.26
N ILE A 175 5.42 2.11 9.09
CA ILE A 175 4.03 1.65 8.90
C ILE A 175 3.88 0.14 9.20
N ALA A 176 4.99 -0.57 9.31
CA ALA A 176 5.04 -2.00 9.52
C ALA A 176 5.57 -2.32 10.93
N ALA A 177 5.02 -3.34 11.60
CA ALA A 177 5.52 -3.78 12.92
C ALA A 177 6.99 -4.22 12.83
N LYS A 178 7.89 -3.74 13.70
CA LYS A 178 9.29 -4.21 13.73
C LYS A 178 9.33 -5.74 13.75
N VAL A 179 10.08 -6.34 12.81
CA VAL A 179 10.41 -7.76 12.94
C VAL A 179 11.47 -7.80 14.05
N THR A 180 11.08 -8.26 15.23
CA THR A 180 12.07 -8.71 16.21
C THR A 180 12.70 -9.97 15.62
N THR A 181 13.83 -9.81 14.95
CA THR A 181 14.75 -10.94 14.73
C THR A 181 15.23 -11.37 16.11
N PRO A 182 15.05 -12.64 16.52
CA PRO A 182 15.87 -13.16 17.62
C PRO A 182 17.31 -13.06 17.15
N MET A 183 18.12 -12.27 17.87
CA MET A 183 19.55 -12.23 17.65
C MET A 183 20.12 -13.60 18.01
N THR A 184 20.54 -14.32 16.99
CA THR A 184 21.51 -15.41 17.11
C THR A 184 22.83 -14.83 16.60
N ASP A 185 23.86 -14.81 17.46
CA ASP A 185 25.32 -14.82 17.21
C ASP A 185 26.00 -14.66 18.60
N ALA A 186 26.41 -15.73 19.32
CA ALA A 186 27.67 -16.52 19.26
C ALA A 186 28.90 -15.80 19.92
N PRO A 187 30.02 -16.44 20.37
CA PRO A 187 30.37 -17.86 20.59
C PRO A 187 31.12 -18.22 21.93
N SER A 188 31.14 -19.53 22.25
CA SER A 188 32.14 -20.38 22.97
C SER A 188 32.97 -19.89 24.18
N ALA A 189 32.84 -20.60 25.31
CA ALA A 189 33.97 -21.09 26.11
C ALA A 189 33.57 -22.36 26.89
N SER A 190 34.46 -23.35 26.84
CA SER A 190 34.43 -24.66 27.48
C SER A 190 34.54 -24.61 29.00
N GLU A 191 33.89 -25.53 29.70
CA GLU A 191 34.51 -26.28 30.80
C GLU A 191 33.75 -27.60 31.05
N ASP A 192 34.57 -28.62 31.20
CA ASP A 192 34.30 -30.06 31.38
C ASP A 192 34.00 -30.29 32.87
N GLU A 193 33.02 -31.13 33.23
CA GLU A 193 33.16 -32.07 34.36
C GLU A 193 32.01 -33.07 34.46
N THR A 194 32.42 -34.27 34.86
CA THR A 194 31.78 -35.58 34.81
C THR A 194 30.75 -35.85 35.90
N SER A 195 29.73 -36.68 35.61
CA SER A 195 29.54 -38.02 36.23
C SER A 195 28.07 -38.43 36.44
N THR A 196 27.83 -39.73 36.21
CA THR A 196 26.84 -40.62 36.86
C THR A 196 25.43 -40.78 36.23
N ILE A 197 25.25 -41.94 35.56
CA ILE A 197 24.01 -42.70 35.26
C ILE A 197 23.99 -43.90 36.28
N PRO A 198 22.92 -44.72 36.58
CA PRO A 198 21.56 -44.91 36.01
C PRO A 198 20.39 -45.05 37.03
N SER A 199 19.14 -45.07 36.54
CA SER A 199 18.12 -46.16 36.68
C SER A 199 16.67 -45.64 36.50
N ILE A 200 15.93 -46.07 35.47
CA ILE A 200 14.91 -47.16 35.43
C ILE A 200 13.53 -46.83 36.07
N LEU A 201 12.47 -47.23 35.35
CA LEU A 201 11.06 -47.54 35.70
C LEU A 201 9.93 -46.51 35.44
N ASN A 202 9.16 -46.87 34.40
CA ASN A 202 7.69 -46.88 34.27
C ASN A 202 6.86 -46.21 35.37
N ILE A 203 5.82 -45.48 34.95
CA ILE A 203 4.42 -45.84 35.23
C ILE A 203 3.55 -45.39 34.05
N SER A 204 2.65 -46.29 33.68
CA SER A 204 1.67 -46.19 32.62
C SER A 204 0.33 -45.64 33.12
N LEU A 205 -0.58 -45.38 32.17
CA LEU A 205 -2.05 -45.37 32.29
C LEU A 205 -2.74 -44.22 33.06
N LEU A 206 -3.59 -43.50 32.31
CA LEU A 206 -5.04 -43.33 32.52
C LEU A 206 -5.58 -42.52 31.32
N LEU A 207 -5.90 -43.18 30.21
CA LEU A 207 -7.24 -43.65 29.77
C LEU A 207 -8.29 -42.56 29.54
N ASN A 208 -8.82 -42.63 28.31
CA ASN A 208 -10.01 -42.00 27.78
C ASN A 208 -11.25 -42.18 28.68
N HIS A 209 -12.08 -41.14 28.73
CA HIS A 209 -13.53 -41.26 28.58
C HIS A 209 -14.09 -40.02 27.89
#